data_AF-A0A9P6AHB4-F1
#
_entry.id   AF-A0A9P6AHB4-F1
#
_cell.length_a   1.000
_cell.length_b   1.000
_cell.length_c   1.000
_cell.angle_alpha   90.00
_cell.angle_beta   90.00
_cell.angle_gamma   90.00
#
_symmetry.space_group_name_H-M   'P 1'
#
loop_
_entity.id
_entity.type
_entity.pdbx_description
1 polymer ?
#
loop_
_entity_poly.entity_id
_entity_poly.type
_entity_poly.pdbx_seq_one_letter_code
_entity_poly.pdbx_strand_id
1 'polypeptide(L)' 'DISEMAMLCRHDIVLYWANMWMASEKQFFALALLAALMAELPVDWTVGFLYDIVCQMHRSLIKWDFLPSFS' A
#
# COMPACT_ATOMS: atom_id res chain seq x y z
N ASP A 1 -18.09 -2.67 6.02
CA ASP A 1 -17.06 -3.13 5.07
C ASP A 1 -15.73 -3.26 5.79
N ILE A 2 -15.40 -4.49 6.23
CA ILE A 2 -14.09 -4.80 6.80
C ILE A 2 -13.11 -4.92 5.63
N SER A 3 -11.96 -4.24 5.72
CA SER A 3 -10.89 -4.31 4.74
C SER A 3 -9.65 -4.84 5.42
N GLU A 4 -8.92 -5.72 4.75
CA GLU A 4 -7.68 -6.31 5.26
C GLU A 4 -6.50 -5.69 4.51
N MET A 5 -5.41 -5.41 5.23
CA MET A 5 -4.16 -4.95 4.63
C MET A 5 -3.00 -5.71 5.23
N ALA A 6 -2.16 -6.24 4.35
CA ALA A 6 -0.95 -6.96 4.71
C ALA A 6 0.28 -6.26 4.11
N MET A 7 1.36 -6.24 4.88
CA MET A 7 2.70 -5.98 4.36
C MET A 7 3.40 -7.32 4.19
N LEU A 8 3.81 -7.61 2.96
CA LEU A 8 4.47 -8.85 2.59
C LEU A 8 5.92 -8.58 2.22
N CYS A 9 6.80 -9.53 2.49
CA CYS A 9 8.15 -9.51 1.93
C CYS A 9 8.13 -9.98 0.47
N ARG A 10 9.25 -9.87 -0.25
CA ARG A 10 9.38 -10.33 -1.65
C ARG A 10 9.11 -11.83 -1.83
N HIS A 11 9.22 -12.62 -0.77
CA HIS A 11 8.94 -14.06 -0.77
C HIS A 11 7.50 -14.41 -0.36
N ASP A 12 6.60 -13.42 -0.36
CA ASP A 12 5.17 -13.59 -0.03
C ASP A 12 4.91 -14.01 1.43
N ILE A 13 5.84 -13.66 2.33
CA ILE A 13 5.70 -13.89 3.78
C ILE A 13 5.13 -12.62 4.42
N VAL A 14 4.08 -12.78 5.22
CA VAL A 14 3.44 -11.69 5.97
C VAL A 14 4.40 -11.18 7.05
N LEU A 15 4.73 -9.89 6.97
CA LEU A 15 5.49 -9.16 8.00
C LEU A 15 4.55 -8.50 9.00
N TYR A 16 3.49 -7.86 8.48
CA TYR A 16 2.47 -7.21 9.29
C TYR A 16 1.09 -7.38 8.68
N TRP A 17 0.08 -7.40 9.55
CA TRP A 17 -1.33 -7.54 9.19
C TRP A 17 -2.17 -6.54 9.98
N ALA A 18 -3.09 -5.86 9.29
CA ALA A 18 -4.03 -4.92 9.92
C ALA A 18 -5.46 -5.17 9.44
N ASN A 19 -6.37 -5.30 10.41
CA ASN A 19 -7.81 -5.29 10.17
C ASN A 19 -8.31 -3.85 10.18
N MET A 20 -8.87 -3.39 9.07
CA MET A 20 -9.45 -2.07 8.92
C MET A 20 -10.98 -2.17 9.04
N TRP A 21 -11.57 -1.48 10.02
CA TRP A 21 -13.02 -1.48 10.23
C TRP A 21 -13.74 -0.38 9.43
N MET A 22 -13.06 0.72 9.09
CA MET A 22 -13.65 1.90 8.44
C MET A 22 -12.95 2.25 7.12
N ALA A 23 -13.75 2.45 6.07
CA ALA A 23 -13.24 2.68 4.71
C ALA A 23 -12.55 4.03 4.50
N SER A 24 -12.81 5.03 5.36
CA SER A 24 -12.21 6.36 5.30
C SER A 24 -10.74 6.40 5.73
N GLU A 25 -10.24 5.35 6.40
CA GLU A 25 -8.90 5.32 6.99
C GLU A 25 -7.87 4.56 6.15
N LYS A 26 -8.27 4.03 4.98
CA LYS A 26 -7.47 3.07 4.20
C LYS A 26 -6.04 3.55 3.87
N GLN A 27 -5.83 4.85 3.69
CA GLN A 27 -4.50 5.40 3.42
C GLN A 27 -3.61 5.45 4.68
N PHE A 28 -4.20 5.66 5.86
CA PHE A 28 -3.45 5.77 7.11
C PHE A 28 -2.84 4.45 7.56
N PHE A 29 -3.48 3.32 7.27
CA PHE A 29 -2.94 2.01 7.62
C PHE A 29 -1.68 1.66 6.83
N ALA A 30 -1.56 2.06 5.57
CA ALA A 30 -0.33 1.85 4.80
C ALA A 30 0.86 2.56 5.45
N LEU A 31 0.65 3.82 5.87
CA LEU A 31 1.63 4.60 6.63
C LEU A 31 1.92 3.98 8.00
N ALA A 32 0.91 3.46 8.70
CA ALA A 32 1.08 2.83 10.01
C ALA A 32 1.94 1.55 9.92
N LEU A 33 1.68 0.68 8.92
CA LEU A 33 2.49 -0.53 8.69
C LEU A 33 3.94 -0.16 8.32
N LEU A 34 4.12 0.91 7.54
CA LEU A 34 5.43 1.42 7.16
C LEU A 34 6.19 1.98 8.37
N ALA A 35 5.52 2.74 9.24
CA ALA A 35 6.10 3.24 10.48
C ALA A 35 6.50 2.09 11.41
N ALA A 36 5.67 1.05 11.54
CA ALA A 36 5.99 -0.14 12.32
C ALA A 36 7.24 -0.86 11.79
N LEU A 37 7.35 -1.03 10.47
CA LEU A 37 8.54 -1.61 9.85
C LEU A 37 9.79 -0.77 10.14
N MET A 38 9.71 0.55 9.96
CA MET A 38 10.87 1.45 10.15
C MET A 38 11.35 1.48 11.61
N ALA A 39 10.47 1.23 12.59
CA ALA A 39 10.83 1.19 14.00
C ALA A 39 11.69 -0.02 14.38
N GLU A 40 11.57 -1.13 13.62
CA GLU A 40 12.34 -2.36 13.85
C GLU A 40 13.64 -2.41 13.04
N LEU A 41 13.81 -1.51 12.06
CA LEU A 41 15.01 -1.45 11.22
C LEU A 41 16.11 -0.62 11.88
N PRO A 42 17.39 -0.97 11.67
CA PRO A 42 18.51 -0.14 12.09
C PRO A 42 18.43 1.27 11.49
N VAL A 43 18.73 2.28 12.30
CA VAL A 43 18.62 3.70 11.92
C VAL A 43 19.58 4.12 10.80
N ASP A 44 20.67 3.36 10.62
CA ASP A 44 21.68 3.57 9.59
C ASP A 44 21.30 2.96 8.24
N TRP A 45 20.21 2.21 8.16
CA TRP A 45 19.75 1.62 6.91
C TRP A 45 19.03 2.65 6.04
N THR A 46 19.44 2.72 4.77
CA THR A 46 18.70 3.47 3.77
C THR A 46 17.56 2.60 3.23
N VAL A 47 16.32 3.01 3.51
CA VAL A 47 15.11 2.30 3.06
C VAL A 47 14.48 3.05 1.87
N GLY A 48 14.32 2.34 0.76
CA GLY A 48 13.63 2.86 -0.43
C GLY A 48 12.24 2.23 -0.58
N PHE A 49 11.22 3.06 -0.80
CA PHE A 49 9.86 2.60 -1.07
C PHE A 49 9.51 2.78 -2.55
N LEU A 50 9.19 1.67 -3.22
CA LEU A 50 8.52 1.74 -4.51
C LEU A 50 7.03 1.90 -4.25
N TYR A 51 6.50 3.11 -4.46
CA TYR A 51 5.06 3.32 -4.47
C TYR A 51 4.54 3.01 -5.87
N ASP A 52 3.69 1.99 -6.01
CA ASP A 52 3.09 1.66 -7.30
C ASP A 52 1.98 2.67 -7.66
N ILE A 53 2.44 3.85 -8.09
CA ILE A 53 1.61 4.90 -8.67
C ILE A 53 0.90 4.38 -9.91
N VAL A 54 1.54 3.49 -10.67
CA VAL A 54 1.09 3.07 -12.00
C VAL A 54 -0.17 2.21 -11.90
N CYS A 55 -0.25 1.27 -10.96
CA CYS A 55 -1.48 0.49 -10.75
C CYS A 55 -2.64 1.33 -10.21
N GLN A 56 -2.36 2.27 -9.28
CA GLN A 56 -3.39 3.18 -8.78
C GLN A 56 -3.87 4.16 -9.86
N MET A 57 -2.96 4.68 -10.67
CA MET A 57 -3.27 5.50 -11.83
C MET A 57 -4.05 4.70 -12.86
N HIS A 58 -3.60 3.53 -13.28
CA HIS A 58 -4.29 2.70 -14.28
C HIS A 58 -5.71 2.34 -13.82
N ARG A 59 -5.89 1.94 -12.56
CA ARG A 59 -7.21 1.67 -11.98
C ARG A 59 -8.08 2.92 -11.93
N SER A 60 -7.50 4.08 -11.67
CA SER A 60 -8.22 5.37 -11.69
C SER A 60 -8.56 5.81 -13.12
N LEU A 61 -7.66 5.61 -14.07
CA LEU A 61 -7.86 5.90 -15.49
C LEU A 61 -9.01 5.06 -16.06
N ILE A 62 -9.05 3.76 -15.74
CA ILE A 62 -10.17 2.87 -16.11
C ILE A 62 -11.46 3.27 -15.38
N LYS A 63 -11.38 3.55 -14.08
CA LYS A 63 -12.57 3.87 -13.26
C LYS A 63 -13.24 5.18 -13.68
N TRP A 64 -12.47 6.17 -14.12
CA TRP A 64 -12.94 7.50 -14.47
C TRP A 64 -12.90 7.78 -15.98
N ASP A 65 -12.62 6.76 -16.80
CA ASP A 65 -12.51 6.83 -18.26
C ASP A 65 -11.66 8.01 -18.77
N PHE A 66 -10.54 8.27 -18.10
CA PHE A 66 -9.74 9.47 -18.35
C PHE A 66 -8.95 9.41 -19.67
N LEU A 67 -8.88 8.25 -20.32
CA LEU A 67 -8.18 8.01 -21.58
C LEU A 67 -8.93 6.95 -22.44
N PRO A 68 -9.95 7.34 -23.22
CA PRO A 68 -10.75 6.40 -24.02
C PRO A 68 -10.01 5.78 -25.22
N SER A 69 -8.72 6.09 -25.44
CA SER A 69 -8.01 5.77 -26.69
C SER A 69 -6.77 4.87 -26.55
N PHE A 70 -6.72 4.02 -25.52
CA PHE A 70 -5.70 2.94 -25.42
C PHE A 70 -6.34 1.56 -25.16
N SER A 71 -7.45 1.27 -25.85
CA SER A 71 -7.99 -0.09 -26.00
C SER A 71 -7.36 -0.80 -27.19
#